data_AF-A0AAF0TRU7-F1
#
_entry.id   AF-A0AAF0TRU7-F1
#
_cell.length_a   1.000
_cell.length_b   1.000
_cell.length_c   1.000
_cell.angle_alpha   90.00
_cell.angle_beta   90.00
_cell.angle_gamma   90.00
#
_symmetry.space_group_name_H-M   'P 1'
#
loop_
_entity.id
_entity.type
_entity.pdbx_description
1 polymer ?
#
loop_
_entity_poly.entity_id
_entity_poly.type
_entity_poly.pdbx_seq_one_letter_code
_entity_poly.pdbx_strand_id
1 'polypeptide(L)'
;MERFISEQGTFTIKPIILYHKDGYFVVRFAKEEEMDKVLCSGPHYLMRRPVIMKPWVLEFNFNKEILTTIPLWVKLPNLPLNCWNEVVLSKIGSSWANLCMLTNVHLKLIGYHLPGF
;
A
#
# COMPACT_ATOMS: atom_id res chain seq x y z
N MET A 1 11.42 -1.06 -10.53
CA MET A 1 10.15 -0.40 -10.15
C MET A 1 9.16 -0.38 -11.30
N GLU A 2 9.52 0.14 -12.47
CA GLU A 2 8.63 0.13 -13.66
C GLU A 2 8.06 -1.25 -13.98
N ARG A 3 8.91 -2.27 -14.07
CA ARG A 3 8.49 -3.66 -14.30
C ARG A 3 7.47 -4.15 -13.27
N PHE A 4 7.69 -3.83 -12.00
CA PHE A 4 6.79 -4.22 -10.93
C PHE A 4 5.42 -3.59 -11.07
N ILE A 5 5.34 -2.30 -11.45
CA ILE A 5 4.05 -1.64 -11.70
C ILE A 5 3.36 -2.24 -12.92
N SER A 6 4.09 -2.50 -14.02
CA SER A 6 3.50 -3.14 -15.20
C SER A 6 2.98 -4.55 -14.95
N GLU A 7 3.53 -5.27 -13.96
CA GLU A 7 3.06 -6.59 -13.56
C GLU A 7 1.71 -6.54 -12.80
N GLN A 8 1.28 -5.38 -12.29
CA GLN A 8 0.01 -5.23 -11.57
C GLN A 8 -1.22 -5.08 -12.49
N GLY A 9 -1.01 -4.85 -13.79
CA GLY A 9 -2.08 -4.84 -14.77
C GLY A 9 -1.88 -3.79 -15.88
N THR A 10 -2.94 -3.58 -16.63
CA THR A 10 -3.04 -2.54 -17.65
C THR A 10 -3.49 -1.22 -17.02
N PHE A 11 -2.94 -0.11 -17.51
CA PHE A 11 -3.25 1.25 -17.08
C PHE A 11 -3.69 2.08 -18.27
N THR A 12 -4.62 3.00 -18.06
CA THR A 12 -5.12 3.94 -19.06
C THR A 12 -3.98 4.82 -19.59
N ILE A 13 -3.14 5.30 -18.67
CA ILE A 13 -1.93 6.07 -18.95
C ILE A 13 -0.80 5.41 -18.15
N LYS A 14 0.41 5.32 -18.74
CA LYS A 14 1.58 4.76 -18.03
C LYS A 14 1.80 5.54 -16.71
N PRO A 15 1.78 4.88 -15.54
CA PRO A 15 1.99 5.56 -14.27
C PRO A 15 3.36 6.23 -14.22
N ILE A 16 3.42 7.43 -13.63
CA ILE A 16 4.68 8.17 -13.46
C ILE A 16 5.33 7.68 -12.17
N ILE A 17 6.59 7.23 -12.27
CA ILE A 17 7.35 6.72 -11.12
C ILE A 17 8.47 7.70 -10.80
N LEU A 18 8.46 8.21 -9.57
CA LEU A 18 9.47 9.12 -9.05
C LEU A 18 10.25 8.42 -7.93
N TYR A 19 11.57 8.62 -7.90
CA TYR A 19 12.43 8.11 -6.84
C TYR A 19 12.77 9.23 -5.86
N HIS A 20 12.63 8.96 -4.56
CA HIS A 20 13.09 9.83 -3.49
C HIS A 20 14.39 9.29 -2.90
N LYS A 21 15.33 10.18 -2.61
CA LYS A 21 16.66 9.85 -2.05
C LYS A 21 16.63 8.99 -0.79
N ASP A 22 15.56 9.09 0.02
CA ASP A 22 15.39 8.32 1.25
C ASP A 22 14.85 6.89 1.00
N GLY A 23 14.92 6.40 -0.25
CA GLY A 23 14.56 5.03 -0.60
C GLY A 23 13.06 4.80 -0.82
N TYR A 24 12.32 5.85 -1.18
CA TYR A 24 10.89 5.77 -1.52
C TYR A 24 10.70 5.82 -3.04
N PHE A 25 9.65 5.17 -3.52
CA PHE A 25 9.11 5.50 -4.82
C PHE A 25 7.72 6.12 -4.66
N VAL A 26 7.47 7.18 -5.40
CA VAL A 26 6.14 7.79 -5.52
C VAL A 26 5.60 7.42 -6.89
N VAL A 27 4.45 6.76 -6.91
CA VAL A 27 3.80 6.32 -8.16
C VAL A 27 2.55 7.16 -8.35
N ARG A 28 2.46 7.87 -9.47
CA ARG A 28 1.28 8.64 -9.83
C ARG A 28 0.44 7.88 -10.83
N PHE A 29 -0.81 7.65 -10.47
CA PHE A 29 -1.80 7.00 -11.32
C PHE A 29 -2.71 8.05 -11.94
N ALA A 30 -3.22 7.76 -13.14
CA ALA A 30 -4.19 8.63 -13.80
C ALA A 30 -5.57 8.54 -13.14
N LYS A 31 -5.89 7.38 -12.56
CA LYS A 31 -7.18 7.10 -11.93
C LYS A 31 -7.00 6.55 -10.54
N GLU A 32 -7.93 6.88 -9.65
CA GLU A 32 -7.97 6.36 -8.29
C GLU A 32 -8.18 4.85 -8.28
N GLU A 33 -9.03 4.31 -9.17
CA GLU A 33 -9.28 2.87 -9.23
C GLU A 33 -8.04 2.06 -9.64
N GLU A 34 -7.16 2.66 -10.46
CA GLU A 34 -5.88 2.05 -10.85
C GLU A 34 -4.89 2.03 -9.69
N MET A 35 -4.88 3.10 -8.86
CA MET A 35 -4.10 3.15 -7.63
C MET A 35 -4.61 2.11 -6.63
N ASP A 36 -5.92 2.08 -6.38
CA ASP A 36 -6.55 1.16 -5.42
C ASP A 36 -6.33 -0.29 -5.81
N LYS A 37 -6.43 -0.61 -7.10
CA LYS A 37 -6.14 -1.95 -7.60
C LYS A 37 -4.72 -2.39 -7.26
N VAL A 38 -3.75 -1.49 -7.41
CA VAL A 38 -2.33 -1.76 -7.12
C VAL A 38 -2.07 -1.78 -5.60
N LEU A 39 -2.76 -0.95 -4.81
CA LEU A 39 -2.64 -0.96 -3.35
C LEU A 39 -3.26 -2.21 -2.73
N CYS A 40 -4.34 -2.72 -3.31
CA CYS A 40 -5.15 -3.81 -2.77
C CYS A 40 -4.84 -5.20 -3.36
N SER A 41 -3.89 -5.31 -4.29
CA SER A 41 -3.56 -6.59 -4.93
C SER A 41 -2.75 -7.56 -4.04
N GLY A 42 -2.43 -7.16 -2.80
CA GLY A 42 -1.96 -8.04 -1.73
C GLY A 42 -0.51 -7.78 -1.31
N PRO A 43 0.19 -8.75 -0.71
CA PRO A 43 1.58 -8.58 -0.32
C PRO A 43 2.48 -8.47 -1.55
N HIS A 44 3.23 -7.38 -1.63
CA HIS A 44 4.10 -7.08 -2.75
C HIS A 44 5.55 -7.45 -2.47
N TYR A 45 6.20 -7.99 -3.48
CA TYR A 45 7.63 -8.29 -3.45
C TYR A 45 8.33 -7.64 -4.63
N LEU A 46 9.43 -6.95 -4.36
CA LEU A 46 10.34 -6.45 -5.36
C LEU A 46 11.71 -7.05 -5.10
N MET A 47 12.26 -7.78 -6.07
CA MET A 47 13.57 -8.46 -5.94
C MET A 47 13.65 -9.34 -4.68
N ARG A 48 12.58 -10.11 -4.40
CA ARG A 48 12.43 -10.97 -3.20
C ARG A 48 12.40 -10.21 -1.86
N ARG A 49 12.29 -8.88 -1.87
CA ARG A 49 12.11 -8.07 -0.67
C ARG A 49 10.65 -7.62 -0.58
N PRO A 50 10.00 -7.72 0.59
CA PRO A 50 8.66 -7.18 0.76
C PRO A 50 8.68 -5.67 0.51
N VAL A 51 7.59 -5.17 -0.05
CA VAL A 51 7.40 -3.75 -0.33
C VAL A 51 6.17 -3.27 0.38
N ILE A 52 6.30 -2.18 1.12
CA ILE A 52 5.17 -1.52 1.77
C ILE A 52 4.59 -0.52 0.80
N MET A 53 3.29 -0.63 0.53
CA MET A 53 2.56 0.33 -0.28
C MET A 53 1.57 1.09 0.59
N LYS A 54 1.45 2.40 0.36
CA LYS A 54 0.44 3.22 1.03
C LYS A 54 -0.11 4.31 0.12
N PRO A 55 -1.36 4.76 0.36
CA PRO A 55 -1.87 5.95 -0.29
C PRO A 55 -1.06 7.18 0.15
N TRP A 56 -0.90 8.13 -0.77
CA TRP A 56 -0.32 9.44 -0.48
C TRP A 56 -1.26 10.25 0.39
N VAL A 57 -0.67 10.93 1.37
CA VAL A 57 -1.39 11.89 2.23
C VAL A 57 -0.64 13.21 2.19
N LEU A 58 -1.35 14.33 2.21
CA LEU A 58 -0.74 15.67 2.12
C LEU A 58 0.29 15.94 3.22
N GLU A 59 0.06 15.38 4.40
CA GLU A 59 0.93 15.50 5.57
C GLU A 59 2.10 14.50 5.57
N PHE A 60 2.27 13.74 4.49
CA PHE A 60 3.31 12.73 4.39
C PHE A 60 4.70 13.35 4.53
N ASN A 61 5.50 12.83 5.46
CA ASN A 61 6.84 13.31 5.73
C ASN A 61 7.85 12.16 5.74
N PHE A 62 8.75 12.16 4.74
CA PHE A 62 9.79 11.15 4.55
C PHE A 62 10.68 10.93 5.79
N ASN A 63 10.91 11.99 6.59
CA ASN A 63 11.78 11.96 7.76
C ASN A 63 11.05 11.52 9.05
N LYS A 64 9.73 11.71 9.12
CA LYS A 64 8.91 11.29 10.27
C LYS A 64 8.36 9.87 10.11
N GLU A 65 8.42 9.33 8.90
CA GLU A 65 7.94 8.00 8.59
C GLU A 65 8.91 6.93 9.12
N ILE A 66 8.84 6.67 10.41
CA ILE A 66 9.45 5.49 11.03
C ILE A 66 8.56 4.29 10.65
N LEU A 67 9.15 3.19 10.19
CA LEU A 67 8.41 1.92 9.99
C LEU A 67 8.07 1.29 11.35
N THR A 68 7.25 1.97 12.15
CA THR A 68 6.75 1.43 13.42
C THR A 68 5.61 0.44 13.19
N THR A 69 4.93 0.56 12.05
CA THR A 69 3.73 -0.22 11.73
C THR A 69 3.95 -0.97 10.42
N ILE A 70 3.90 -2.30 10.48
CA ILE A 70 3.96 -3.16 9.30
C ILE A 70 2.53 -3.51 8.89
N PRO A 71 2.07 -3.16 7.67
CA PRO A 71 0.76 -3.58 7.22
C PRO A 71 0.74 -5.10 7.04
N LEU A 72 -0.18 -5.76 7.74
CA LEU A 72 -0.41 -7.21 7.61
C LEU A 72 -1.57 -7.47 6.65
N TRP A 73 -1.32 -8.32 5.66
CA TRP A 73 -2.36 -8.83 4.77
C TRP A 73 -3.00 -10.07 5.39
N VAL A 74 -4.12 -9.88 6.10
CA VAL A 74 -4.85 -10.97 6.74
C VAL A 74 -5.96 -11.47 5.81
N LYS A 75 -5.94 -12.76 5.49
CA LYS A 75 -7.09 -13.45 4.89
C LYS A 75 -7.93 -14.04 6.00
N LEU A 76 -9.23 -13.74 6.01
CA LEU A 76 -10.20 -14.29 6.95
C LEU A 76 -11.07 -15.34 6.23
N PRO A 77 -10.56 -16.58 6.03
CA PRO A 77 -11.35 -17.62 5.40
C PRO A 77 -12.57 -17.93 6.26
N ASN A 78 -13.73 -18.06 5.62
CA ASN A 78 -15.02 -18.38 6.27
C ASN A 78 -15.58 -17.29 7.20
N LEU A 79 -15.21 -16.01 7.04
CA LEU A 79 -15.87 -14.93 7.77
C LEU A 79 -17.35 -14.84 7.36
N PRO A 80 -18.31 -15.06 8.27
CA PRO A 80 -19.74 -15.01 7.95
C PRO A 80 -20.12 -13.65 7.36
N LEU A 81 -21.04 -13.63 6.38
CA LEU A 81 -21.43 -12.41 5.65
C LEU A 81 -21.90 -11.25 6.56
N ASN A 82 -22.58 -11.57 7.67
CA ASN A 82 -23.01 -10.58 8.67
C ASN A 82 -21.85 -9.88 9.40
N CYS A 83 -20.63 -10.44 9.35
CA CYS A 83 -19.42 -9.85 9.93
C CYS A 83 -18.65 -8.94 8.96
N TRP A 84 -19.09 -8.79 7.70
CA TRP A 84 -18.46 -7.91 6.70
C TRP A 84 -18.91 -6.44 6.79
N ASN A 85 -19.42 -6.02 7.94
CA ASN A 85 -19.72 -4.61 8.18
C ASN A 85 -18.49 -3.89 8.74
N GLU A 86 -18.41 -2.59 8.47
CA GLU A 86 -17.28 -1.72 8.84
C GLU A 86 -16.94 -1.80 10.34
N VAL A 87 -17.97 -1.83 11.21
CA VAL A 87 -17.79 -1.86 12.67
C VAL A 87 -17.10 -3.15 13.12
N VAL A 88 -17.49 -4.31 12.58
CA VAL A 88 -16.91 -5.61 12.94
C VAL A 88 -15.49 -5.71 12.39
N LEU A 89 -15.26 -5.32 11.14
CA LEU A 89 -13.94 -5.35 10.53
C LEU A 89 -12.95 -4.40 11.24
N SER A 90 -13.40 -3.20 11.62
CA SER A 90 -12.61 -2.24 12.39
C SER A 90 -12.20 -2.79 13.76
N LYS A 91 -13.12 -3.49 14.45
CA LYS A 91 -12.81 -4.17 15.73
C LYS A 91 -11.78 -5.29 15.56
N ILE A 92 -11.91 -6.11 14.52
CA ILE A 92 -10.94 -7.19 14.22
C ILE A 92 -9.55 -6.59 13.95
N GLY A 93 -9.46 -5.57 13.09
CA GLY A 93 -8.21 -4.90 12.77
C GLY A 93 -7.56 -4.26 13.99
N SER A 94 -8.34 -3.58 14.82
CA SER A 94 -7.86 -2.93 16.05
C SER A 94 -7.33 -3.94 17.08
N SER A 95 -7.91 -5.13 17.15
CA SER A 95 -7.45 -6.18 18.06
C SER A 95 -6.10 -6.79 17.65
N TRP A 96 -5.77 -6.79 16.36
CA TRP A 96 -4.53 -7.37 15.84
C TRP A 96 -3.36 -6.37 15.86
N ALA A 97 -3.64 -5.07 15.76
CA ALA A 97 -2.63 -4.01 15.76
C ALA A 97 -1.77 -3.93 17.03
N ASN A 98 -2.22 -4.53 18.14
CA ASN A 98 -1.54 -4.48 19.44
C ASN A 98 -0.46 -5.56 19.65
N LEU A 99 -0.28 -6.52 18.72
CA LEU A 99 0.79 -7.53 18.80
C LEU A 99 1.99 -7.12 17.92
N CYS A 100 2.95 -6.45 18.54
CA CYS A 100 4.26 -6.12 17.99
C CYS A 100 4.92 -7.33 17.30
N MET A 101 5.61 -7.12 16.16
CA MET A 101 7.03 -7.47 15.99
C MET A 101 7.66 -6.87 14.72
N LEU A 102 8.91 -6.44 14.92
CA LEU A 102 9.87 -5.86 13.98
C LEU A 102 10.12 -6.75 12.76
N THR A 103 10.23 -6.15 11.58
CA THR A 103 11.32 -6.44 10.63
C THR A 103 11.56 -5.24 9.70
N ASN A 104 12.83 -5.03 9.38
CA ASN A 104 13.34 -3.99 8.49
C ASN A 104 12.81 -4.21 7.07
N VAL A 105 11.98 -3.29 6.56
CA VAL A 105 11.51 -3.33 5.16
C VAL A 105 12.16 -2.22 4.36
N HIS A 106 13.15 -2.59 3.56
CA HIS A 106 13.67 -1.70 2.52
C HIS A 106 12.74 -1.75 1.33
N LEU A 107 11.78 -0.80 1.29
CA LEU A 107 11.21 -0.09 0.14
C LEU A 107 9.74 0.27 0.40
N LYS A 108 9.44 1.56 0.24
CA LYS A 108 8.13 2.16 0.53
C LYS A 108 7.59 2.81 -0.75
N LEU A 109 6.38 2.43 -1.14
CA LEU A 109 5.65 2.99 -2.28
C LEU A 109 4.55 3.88 -1.78
N ILE A 110 4.44 5.08 -2.37
CA ILE A 110 3.38 6.02 -2.05
C ILE A 110 2.61 6.34 -3.33
N GLY A 111 1.32 6.02 -3.36
CA GLY A 111 0.45 6.24 -4.51
C GLY A 111 -0.22 7.62 -4.47
N TYR A 112 -0.07 8.47 -5.49
CA TYR A 112 -0.75 9.77 -5.58
C TYR A 112 -1.67 9.81 -6.81
N HIS A 113 -2.90 10.29 -6.63
CA HIS A 113 -3.84 10.59 -7.71
C HIS A 113 -3.66 12.04 -8.19
N LEU A 114 -3.73 12.30 -9.51
CA LEU A 114 -3.67 13.65 -10.07
C LEU A 114 -5.07 14.31 -10.00
N PRO A 115 -5.30 15.34 -9.18
CA PRO A 115 -6.56 16.07 -9.22
C PRO A 115 -6.60 16.97 -10.47
N GLY A 116 -7.61 16.80 -11.32
CA GLY A 116 -7.95 17.78 -12.37
C GLY A 116 -7.66 17.37 -13.81
N PHE A 117 -7.50 16.08 -14.12
CA PHE A 117 -7.59 15.54 -15.48
C PHE A 117 -8.54 14.34 -15.52
#